data_AF-A0A8B6C677-F1
#
_entry.id   AF-A0A8B6C677-F1
#
_cell.length_a   1.000
_cell.length_b   1.000
_cell.length_c   1.000
_cell.angle_alpha   90.00
_cell.angle_beta   90.00
_cell.angle_gamma   90.00
#
_symmetry.space_group_name_H-M   'P 1'
#
loop_
_entity.id
_entity.type
_entity.pdbx_description
1 polymer ?
#
loop_
_entity_poly.entity_id
_entity_poly.type
_entity_poly.pdbx_seq_one_letter_code
_entity_poly.pdbx_strand_id
1 'polypeptide(L)'
;MAVHVFGNSPSPAVATFGLRKTAEMAESKYGSDVVTYVNNNFYVDDALSSHSNSDKAVDLLKRTQSALQEFGNLRLHKISSNSNEVLAAFEKDDLSEDLKKS
;
A
#
# COMPACT_ATOMS: atom_id res chain seq x y z
N MET A 1 9.41 -14.03 -26.81
CA MET A 1 8.72 -14.93 -25.86
C MET A 1 7.98 -14.05 -24.86
N ALA A 2 6.72 -13.72 -25.16
CA ALA A 2 5.86 -12.92 -24.30
C ALA A 2 5.00 -13.90 -23.49
N VAL A 3 5.47 -14.25 -22.30
CA VAL A 3 4.68 -15.03 -21.35
C VAL A 3 4.56 -14.25 -20.05
N HIS A 4 3.37 -14.32 -19.49
CA HIS A 4 2.90 -13.69 -18.27
C HIS A 4 3.94 -13.85 -17.13
N VAL A 5 4.64 -12.75 -16.81
CA VAL A 5 5.73 -12.73 -15.82
C VAL A 5 5.26 -13.18 -14.44
N PHE A 6 3.96 -13.05 -14.14
CA PHE A 6 3.35 -13.46 -12.87
C PHE A 6 3.21 -14.98 -12.67
N GLY A 7 3.72 -15.83 -13.58
CA GLY A 7 3.77 -17.29 -13.41
C GLY A 7 5.17 -17.85 -13.15
N ASN A 8 6.22 -17.01 -13.12
CA ASN A 8 7.57 -17.46 -12.83
C ASN A 8 7.82 -17.37 -11.32
N SER A 9 8.35 -18.43 -10.69
CA SER A 9 8.61 -18.51 -9.24
C SER A 9 9.31 -17.29 -8.62
N PRO A 10 10.21 -16.53 -9.28
CA PRO A 10 10.82 -15.34 -8.68
C PRO A 10 9.95 -14.07 -8.75
N SER A 11 8.85 -14.05 -9.52
CA SER A 11 8.05 -12.84 -9.74
C SER A 11 7.53 -12.20 -8.44
N PRO A 12 7.02 -12.95 -7.45
CA PRO A 12 6.60 -12.36 -6.18
C PRO A 12 7.77 -11.75 -5.39
N ALA A 13 8.95 -12.39 -5.46
CA ALA A 13 10.15 -11.90 -4.79
C ALA A 13 10.68 -10.60 -5.41
N VAL A 14 10.66 -10.50 -6.75
CA VAL A 14 11.06 -9.28 -7.47
C VAL A 14 10.08 -8.13 -7.21
N ALA A 15 8.77 -8.39 -7.24
CA ALA A 15 7.76 -7.37 -6.92
C ALA A 15 7.92 -6.86 -5.48
N THR A 16 8.08 -7.78 -4.52
CA THR A 16 8.34 -7.43 -3.11
C THR A 16 9.63 -6.62 -2.96
N PHE A 17 10.71 -7.01 -3.65
CA PHE A 17 11.97 -6.28 -3.60
C PHE A 17 11.82 -4.84 -4.12
N GLY A 18 11.15 -4.65 -5.26
CA GLY A 18 10.88 -3.32 -5.82
C GLY A 18 10.03 -2.45 -4.89
N LEU A 19 8.99 -3.03 -4.29
CA LEU A 19 8.14 -2.34 -3.32
C LEU A 19 8.95 -1.89 -2.09
N ARG A 20 9.75 -2.78 -1.51
CA ARG A 20 10.60 -2.47 -0.35
C ARG A 20 11.65 -1.42 -0.66
N LYS A 21 12.32 -1.52 -1.81
CA LYS A 21 13.29 -0.51 -2.26
C LYS A 21 12.67 0.87 -2.44
N THR A 22 11.44 0.91 -2.97
CA THR A 22 10.67 2.16 -3.10
C THR A 22 10.41 2.79 -1.73
N ALA A 23 10.00 1.98 -0.75
CA ALA A 23 9.77 2.47 0.61
C ALA A 23 11.06 2.95 1.29
N GLU A 24 12.18 2.24 1.14
CA GLU A 24 13.49 2.64 1.66
C GLU A 24 13.93 4.00 1.09
N MET A 25 13.75 4.25 -0.21
CA MET A 25 14.05 5.55 -0.83
C MET A 25 13.18 6.68 -0.27
N ALA A 26 11.95 6.36 0.13
CA ALA A 26 10.99 7.30 0.70
C ALA A 26 11.24 7.63 2.18
N GLU A 27 12.09 6.86 2.89
CA GLU A 27 12.25 6.92 4.35
C GLU A 27 12.51 8.34 4.86
N SER A 28 13.48 9.04 4.25
CA SER A 28 13.89 10.38 4.67
C SER A 28 12.77 11.43 4.62
N LYS A 29 11.77 11.23 3.76
CA LYS A 29 10.66 12.17 3.54
C LYS A 29 9.37 11.74 4.23
N TYR A 30 9.08 10.44 4.25
CA TYR A 30 7.79 9.90 4.67
C TYR A 30 7.83 9.14 6.01
N GLY A 31 9.02 8.89 6.55
CA GLY A 31 9.23 8.30 7.87
C GLY A 31 9.51 6.79 7.85
N SER A 32 10.26 6.31 8.85
CA SER A 32 10.62 4.90 8.99
C SER A 32 9.44 3.98 9.31
N ASP A 33 8.31 4.54 9.76
CA ASP A 33 7.09 3.77 9.98
C ASP A 33 6.43 3.35 8.65
N VAL A 34 6.58 4.13 7.56
CA VAL A 34 6.17 3.70 6.20
C VAL A 34 7.02 2.52 5.72
N VAL A 35 8.33 2.58 5.94
CA VAL A 35 9.26 1.48 5.61
C VAL A 35 8.88 0.22 6.40
N THR A 36 8.63 0.38 7.70
CA THR A 36 8.22 -0.72 8.58
C THR A 36 6.87 -1.30 8.14
N TYR A 37 5.93 -0.44 7.76
CA TYR A 37 4.62 -0.86 7.26
C TYR A 37 4.78 -1.70 5.99
N VAL A 38 5.49 -1.20 4.98
CA VAL A 38 5.74 -1.90 3.71
C VAL A 38 6.48 -3.23 3.92
N ASN A 39 7.48 -3.25 4.79
CA ASN A 39 8.29 -4.45 5.01
C ASN A 39 7.55 -5.58 5.71
N ASN A 40 6.68 -5.24 6.67
CA ASN A 40 6.10 -6.20 7.62
C ASN A 40 4.62 -6.51 7.39
N ASN A 41 3.89 -5.65 6.68
CA ASN A 41 2.43 -5.76 6.55
C ASN A 41 1.98 -6.09 5.13
N PHE A 42 2.89 -6.11 4.15
CA PHE A 42 2.59 -6.54 2.79
C PHE A 42 2.86 -8.03 2.60
N TYR A 43 1.91 -8.71 1.97
CA TYR A 43 2.07 -10.01 1.36
C TYR A 43 1.88 -9.86 -0.15
N VAL A 44 2.99 -9.90 -0.88
CA VAL A 44 3.03 -9.65 -2.33
C VAL A 44 2.44 -8.26 -2.65
N ASP A 45 1.22 -8.20 -3.20
CA ASP A 45 0.52 -6.99 -3.61
C ASP A 45 -0.50 -6.47 -2.58
N ASP A 46 -0.86 -7.27 -1.58
CA ASP A 46 -1.84 -6.90 -0.56
C ASP A 46 -1.16 -6.46 0.75
N ALA A 47 -1.72 -5.43 1.39
CA ALA A 47 -1.29 -4.98 2.72
C ALA A 47 -2.41 -5.16 3.75
N LEU A 48 -2.05 -5.60 4.96
CA LEU A 48 -2.97 -5.73 6.08
C LEU A 48 -2.33 -5.23 7.37
N SER A 49 -2.96 -4.23 8.00
CA SER A 49 -2.58 -3.75 9.34
C SER A 49 -3.80 -3.45 10.19
N SER A 50 -3.58 -3.41 11.51
CA SER A 50 -4.58 -3.00 12.50
C SER A 50 -4.02 -1.86 13.34
N HIS A 51 -4.86 -0.87 13.61
CA HIS A 51 -4.50 0.32 14.38
C HIS A 51 -5.60 0.62 15.40
N SER A 52 -5.21 1.11 16.58
CA SER A 52 -6.15 1.47 17.65
C SER A 52 -6.83 2.83 17.45
N ASN A 53 -6.42 3.59 16.44
CA ASN A 53 -6.91 4.93 16.15
C ASN A 53 -7.02 5.12 14.62
N SER A 54 -8.16 5.64 14.16
CA SER A 54 -8.49 5.90 12.76
C SER A 54 -7.56 6.94 12.12
N ASP A 55 -7.27 8.05 12.78
CA ASP A 55 -6.36 9.10 12.29
C ASP A 55 -4.95 8.55 12.01
N LYS A 56 -4.44 7.70 12.90
CA LYS A 56 -3.13 7.06 12.71
C LYS A 56 -3.11 6.13 11.49
N ALA A 57 -4.19 5.39 11.27
CA ALA A 57 -4.31 4.52 10.10
C ALA A 57 -4.37 5.34 8.81
N VAL A 58 -5.19 6.41 8.80
CA VAL A 58 -5.34 7.31 7.65
C VAL A 58 -4.02 7.98 7.31
N ASP A 59 -3.33 8.54 8.31
CA ASP A 59 -2.04 9.21 8.12
C ASP A 59 -0.99 8.25 7.53
N LEU A 60 -0.85 7.05 8.10
CA LEU A 60 0.09 6.05 7.61
C LEU A 60 -0.22 5.62 6.17
N LEU A 61 -1.49 5.35 5.86
CA LEU A 61 -1.91 4.92 4.52
C LEU A 61 -1.71 6.03 3.48
N LYS A 62 -2.02 7.30 3.80
CA LYS A 62 -1.81 8.44 2.90
C LYS A 62 -0.32 8.72 2.64
N ARG A 63 0.51 8.65 3.69
CA ARG A 63 1.97 8.75 3.54
C ARG A 63 2.52 7.61 2.71
N THR A 64 2.01 6.39 2.90
CA THR A 64 2.40 5.23 2.09
C THR A 64 1.96 5.39 0.64
N GLN A 65 0.73 5.83 0.36
CA GLN A 65 0.28 6.17 -1.01
C GLN A 65 1.22 7.18 -1.68
N SER A 66 1.57 8.25 -0.98
CA SER A 66 2.43 9.32 -1.50
C SER A 66 3.87 8.83 -1.74
N ALA A 67 4.43 8.07 -0.80
CA ALA A 67 5.75 7.46 -0.91
C ALA A 67 5.86 6.54 -2.13
N LEU A 68 4.89 5.63 -2.29
CA LEU A 68 4.87 4.66 -3.39
C LEU A 68 4.66 5.33 -4.74
N GLN A 69 3.81 6.36 -4.81
CA GLN A 69 3.56 7.11 -6.03
C GLN A 69 4.78 7.94 -6.45
N GLU A 70 5.44 8.62 -5.52
CA GLU A 70 6.57 9.51 -5.82
C GLU A 70 7.85 8.74 -6.19
N PHE A 71 8.17 7.67 -5.46
CA PHE A 71 9.45 6.97 -5.62
C PHE A 71 9.38 5.74 -6.53
N GLY A 72 8.19 5.20 -6.77
CA GLY A 72 8.01 3.97 -7.55
C GLY A 72 6.93 4.04 -8.63
N ASN A 73 6.19 5.15 -8.73
CA ASN A 73 4.99 5.25 -9.57
C ASN A 73 4.00 4.10 -9.30
N LEU A 74 3.90 3.68 -8.03
CA LEU A 74 3.04 2.61 -7.57
C LEU A 74 1.82 3.20 -6.88
N ARG A 75 0.63 2.74 -7.26
CA ARG A 75 -0.63 3.19 -6.67
C ARG A 75 -1.10 2.19 -5.61
N LEU A 76 -1.20 2.62 -4.36
CA LEU A 76 -1.87 1.87 -3.31
C LEU A 76 -3.38 2.18 -3.36
N HIS A 77 -4.20 1.16 -3.62
CA HIS A 77 -5.64 1.30 -3.87
C HIS A 77 -6.39 0.06 -3.35
N LYS A 78 -7.72 0.01 -3.56
CA LYS A 78 -8.65 -1.00 -3.01
C LYS A 78 -8.67 -1.03 -1.48
N ILE A 79 -8.59 0.14 -0.87
CA ILE A 79 -8.63 0.32 0.58
C ILE A 79 -9.97 -0.20 1.12
N SER A 80 -9.86 -1.05 2.15
CA SER A 80 -11.00 -1.61 2.88
C SER A 80 -10.71 -1.49 4.37
N SER A 81 -11.71 -1.10 5.15
CA SER A 81 -11.61 -0.91 6.60
C SER A 81 -12.96 -1.16 7.25
N ASN A 82 -12.93 -1.56 8.51
CA ASN A 82 -14.12 -1.63 9.37
C ASN A 82 -14.49 -0.28 9.98
N SER A 83 -13.70 0.78 9.78
CA SER A 83 -13.99 2.14 10.24
C SER A 83 -14.45 3.03 9.09
N ASN A 84 -15.67 3.57 9.21
CA ASN A 84 -16.20 4.54 8.25
C ASN A 84 -15.36 5.83 8.19
N GLU A 85 -14.73 6.23 9.29
CA GLU A 85 -13.86 7.41 9.34
C GLU A 85 -12.62 7.21 8.45
N VAL A 86 -12.05 5.99 8.47
CA VAL A 86 -10.93 5.63 7.59
C VAL A 86 -11.37 5.63 6.14
N LEU A 87 -12.52 5.01 5.82
CA LEU A 87 -13.04 4.95 4.45
C LEU A 87 -13.35 6.34 3.88
N ALA A 88 -13.92 7.23 4.68
CA ALA A 88 -14.25 8.60 4.27
C ALA A 88 -13.01 9.46 3.96
N ALA A 89 -11.82 9.05 4.39
CA ALA A 89 -10.59 9.80 4.18
C ALA A 89 -9.96 9.60 2.79
N PHE A 90 -10.42 8.63 2.00
CA PHE A 90 -9.87 8.27 0.69
C PHE A 90 -10.86 8.55 -0.45
N GLU A 91 -10.33 8.71 -1.67
CA GLU A 91 -11.16 8.88 -2.85
C GLU A 91 -11.92 7.58 -3.17
N LYS A 92 -13.13 7.71 -3.72
CA LYS A 92 -13.97 6.55 -4.08
C LYS A 92 -13.25 5.57 -5.00
N ASP A 93 -12.36 6.05 -5.88
CA ASP A 93 -11.64 5.16 -6.79
C ASP A 93 -10.57 4.30 -6.07
N ASP A 94 -10.07 4.77 -4.93
CA ASP A 94 -9.12 4.05 -4.10
C ASP A 94 -9.77 3.07 -3.14
N LEU A 95 -11.10 3.11 -2.96
CA LEU A 95 -11.84 2.13 -2.14
C LEU A 95 -11.98 0.78 -2.86
N SER A 96 -12.16 -0.30 -2.09
CA SER A 96 -12.49 -1.61 -2.65
C SER A 96 -13.83 -1.58 -3.40
N GLU A 97 -13.98 -2.38 -4.46
CA GLU A 97 -15.15 -2.32 -5.36
C GLU A 97 -16.49 -2.56 -4.64
N ASP A 98 -16.50 -3.39 -3.59
CA ASP A 98 -17.65 -3.64 -2.72
C ASP A 98 -18.09 -2.37 -1.97
N LEU A 99 -17.16 -1.48 -1.63
CA LEU A 99 -17.43 -0.24 -0.89
C LEU A 99 -17.75 0.94 -1.80
N LYS A 100 -17.51 0.84 -3.12
CA LYS A 100 -17.83 1.91 -4.08
C LYS A 100 -19.33 2.10 -4.34
N LYS A 101 -20.16 1.11 -3.99
CA LYS A 101 -21.59 1.04 -4.32
C LYS A 101 -22.55 1.43 -3.19
N SER A 102 -22.03 1.82 -2.02
CA SER A 102 -22.85 2.25 -0.87
C SER A 102 -23.07 3.77 -0.86
#